data_AF-A0A3E4YKY4-F1
#
_entry.id   AF-A0A3E4YKY4-F1
#
_cell.length_a   1.000
_cell.length_b   1.000
_cell.length_c   1.000
_cell.angle_alpha   90.00
_cell.angle_beta   90.00
_cell.angle_gamma   90.00
#
_symmetry.space_group_name_H-M   'P 1'
#
loop_
_entity.id
_entity.type
_entity.pdbx_description
1 polymer ?
#
loop_
_entity_poly.entity_id
_entity_poly.type
_entity_poly.pdbx_seq_one_letter_code
_entity_poly.pdbx_strand_id
1 'polypeptide(L)'
;MEKKIRTLIKDSMINKDKVALTTYKSVLENAQKLAKDKKEDVNDSYIITSIKKEIKQLEDLLSYCKDGTDKYAETKRKIDIATSLLPQMTSEDEILDYLTSNKVEKDMGLCMRVLKVKFKDTLDGKMASQVVKKYINS
;
A
#
# COMPACT_ATOMS: atom_id res chain seq x y z
N MET A 1 5.08 -8.33 -9.29
CA MET A 1 5.83 -7.86 -8.09
C MET A 1 6.60 -8.95 -7.33
N GLU A 2 6.09 -10.19 -7.27
CA GLU A 2 6.69 -11.26 -6.43
C GLU A 2 8.20 -11.50 -6.68
N LYS A 3 8.60 -11.61 -7.96
CA LYS A 3 10.02 -11.80 -8.35
C LYS A 3 10.93 -10.68 -7.83
N LYS A 4 10.45 -9.44 -7.80
CA LYS A 4 11.18 -8.27 -7.28
C LYS A 4 11.42 -8.43 -5.77
N ILE A 5 10.38 -8.78 -5.01
CA ILE A 5 10.49 -9.02 -3.56
C ILE A 5 11.47 -10.15 -3.26
N ARG A 6 11.41 -11.26 -4.00
CA ARG A 6 12.35 -12.38 -3.84
C ARG A 6 13.81 -11.97 -4.11
N THR A 7 14.03 -11.06 -5.05
CA THR A 7 15.37 -10.52 -5.35
C THR A 7 15.84 -9.63 -4.20
N LEU A 8 15.00 -8.71 -3.74
CA LEU A 8 15.29 -7.84 -2.58
C LEU A 8 15.58 -8.63 -1.30
N ILE A 9 14.91 -9.77 -1.08
CA ILE A 9 15.22 -10.70 0.01
C ILE A 9 16.66 -11.22 -0.11
N LYS A 10 17.07 -11.67 -1.30
CA LYS A 10 18.44 -12.17 -1.53
C LYS A 10 19.47 -11.06 -1.33
N ASP A 11 19.22 -9.88 -1.88
CA ASP A 11 20.12 -8.73 -1.73
C ASP A 11 20.26 -8.32 -0.26
N SER A 12 19.15 -8.35 0.50
CA SER A 12 19.17 -8.07 1.94
C SER A 12 19.99 -9.10 2.72
N MET A 13 20.01 -10.37 2.29
CA MET A 13 20.87 -11.40 2.89
C MET A 13 22.34 -11.14 2.60
N ILE A 14 22.68 -10.77 1.36
CA ILE A 14 24.06 -10.45 0.93
C ILE A 14 24.58 -9.24 1.72
N ASN A 15 23.76 -8.18 1.80
CA ASN A 15 24.12 -6.93 2.48
C ASN A 15 23.97 -7.01 4.02
N LYS A 16 23.54 -8.16 4.56
CA LYS A 16 23.27 -8.38 5.99
C LYS A 16 22.27 -7.38 6.59
N ASP A 17 21.38 -6.84 5.76
CA ASP A 17 20.35 -5.91 6.18
C ASP A 17 19.15 -6.65 6.80
N LYS A 18 19.24 -6.91 8.10
CA LYS A 18 18.22 -7.66 8.84
C LYS A 18 16.84 -6.99 8.80
N VAL A 19 16.80 -5.65 8.80
CA VAL A 19 15.54 -4.90 8.82
C VAL A 19 14.83 -5.09 7.49
N ALA A 20 15.53 -4.83 6.38
CA ALA A 20 14.99 -5.03 5.04
C ALA A 20 14.58 -6.49 4.79
N LEU A 21 15.44 -7.44 5.17
CA LEU A 21 15.16 -8.86 5.04
C LEU A 21 13.86 -9.26 5.73
N THR A 22 13.66 -8.80 6.97
CA THR A 22 12.48 -9.15 7.77
C THR A 22 11.22 -8.53 7.18
N THR A 23 11.28 -7.26 6.79
CA THR A 23 10.15 -6.56 6.15
C THR A 23 9.74 -7.23 4.84
N TYR A 24 10.69 -7.54 3.95
CA TYR A 24 10.39 -8.19 2.67
C TYR A 24 9.82 -9.61 2.83
N LYS A 25 10.32 -10.37 3.81
CA LYS A 25 9.77 -11.70 4.13
C LYS A 25 8.35 -11.61 4.67
N SER A 26 8.10 -10.74 5.65
CA SER A 26 6.77 -10.54 6.23
C SER A 26 5.73 -10.24 5.15
N VAL A 27 6.06 -9.31 4.25
CA VAL A 27 5.21 -8.94 3.11
C VAL A 27 4.94 -10.14 2.19
N LEU A 28 5.98 -10.90 1.83
CA LEU A 28 5.82 -12.05 0.93
C LEU A 28 4.97 -13.16 1.56
N GLU A 29 5.20 -13.48 2.83
CA GLU A 29 4.49 -14.51 3.58
C GLU A 29 3.01 -14.16 3.75
N ASN A 30 2.72 -12.90 4.10
CA ASN A 30 1.34 -12.41 4.22
C ASN A 30 0.62 -12.43 2.86
N ALA A 31 1.29 -12.07 1.76
CA ALA A 31 0.72 -12.19 0.41
C ALA A 31 0.45 -13.65 0.02
N GLN A 32 1.37 -14.57 0.32
CA GLN A 32 1.19 -16.00 0.12
C GLN A 32 0.04 -16.57 0.94
N LYS A 33 -0.13 -16.11 2.18
CA LYS A 33 -1.24 -16.49 3.04
C LYS A 33 -2.58 -16.06 2.44
N LEU A 34 -2.68 -14.82 1.97
CA LEU A 34 -3.89 -14.33 1.28
C LEU A 34 -4.23 -15.18 0.05
N ALA A 35 -3.23 -15.50 -0.78
CA ALA A 35 -3.41 -16.33 -1.96
C ALA A 35 -3.90 -17.76 -1.58
N LYS A 36 -3.28 -18.36 -0.55
CA LYS A 36 -3.68 -19.67 -0.03
C LYS A 36 -5.11 -19.69 0.52
N ASP A 37 -5.49 -18.66 1.28
CA ASP A 37 -6.85 -18.52 1.83
C ASP A 37 -7.89 -18.42 0.71
N LYS A 38 -7.51 -17.84 -0.44
CA LYS A 38 -8.35 -17.73 -1.64
C LYS A 38 -8.21 -18.90 -2.62
N LYS A 39 -7.31 -19.86 -2.36
CA LYS A 39 -6.94 -20.96 -3.28
C LYS A 39 -6.54 -20.46 -4.67
N GLU A 40 -5.82 -19.35 -4.71
CA GLU A 40 -5.30 -18.71 -5.91
C GLU A 40 -3.78 -18.60 -5.85
N ASP A 41 -3.15 -18.28 -6.98
CA ASP A 41 -1.74 -17.94 -7.03
C ASP A 41 -1.48 -16.53 -6.46
N VAL A 42 -0.25 -16.30 -6.01
CA VAL A 42 0.18 -14.97 -5.56
C VAL A 42 0.12 -14.01 -6.74
N ASN A 43 -0.74 -13.00 -6.61
CA ASN A 43 -0.87 -11.92 -7.57
C ASN A 43 -0.42 -10.58 -6.96
N ASP A 44 -0.26 -9.59 -7.82
CA ASP A 44 0.24 -8.27 -7.41
C ASP A 44 -0.74 -7.54 -6.48
N SER A 45 -2.04 -7.80 -6.60
CA SER A 45 -3.06 -7.23 -5.69
C SER A 45 -2.91 -7.75 -4.25
N TYR A 46 -2.64 -9.05 -4.08
CA TYR A 46 -2.35 -9.62 -2.75
C TYR A 46 -1.06 -9.10 -2.16
N ILE A 47 -0.04 -8.87 -2.99
CA ILE A 47 1.21 -8.23 -2.55
C ILE A 47 0.96 -6.80 -2.09
N ILE A 48 0.27 -5.99 -2.90
CA ILE A 48 -0.06 -4.60 -2.56
C ILE A 48 -0.90 -4.54 -1.27
N THR A 49 -1.90 -5.41 -1.16
CA THR A 49 -2.74 -5.52 0.05
C THR A 49 -1.91 -5.87 1.27
N SER A 50 -0.98 -6.82 1.13
CA SER A 50 -0.06 -7.20 2.20
C SER A 50 0.84 -6.04 2.62
N ILE A 51 1.41 -5.30 1.66
CA ILE A 51 2.26 -4.14 1.95
C ILE A 51 1.46 -3.05 2.68
N LYS A 52 0.26 -2.71 2.21
CA LYS A 52 -0.62 -1.72 2.87
C LYS A 52 -0.94 -2.12 4.31
N LYS A 53 -1.20 -3.40 4.55
CA LYS A 53 -1.47 -3.92 5.89
C LYS A 53 -0.24 -3.83 6.80
N GLU A 54 0.92 -4.21 6.28
CA GLU A 54 2.20 -4.12 7.01
C GLU A 54 2.50 -2.66 7.40
N ILE A 55 2.40 -1.72 6.46
CA ILE A 55 2.60 -0.28 6.73
C ILE A 55 1.68 0.19 7.86
N LYS A 56 0.38 -0.11 7.76
CA LYS A 56 -0.59 0.29 8.79
C LYS A 56 -0.25 -0.28 10.17
N GLN A 57 0.19 -1.53 10.24
CA GLN A 57 0.59 -2.16 11.51
C GLN A 57 1.86 -1.52 12.08
N LEU A 58 2.81 -1.17 11.22
CA LEU A 58 4.03 -0.49 11.62
C LEU A 58 3.78 0.95 12.04
N GLU A 59 2.89 1.69 11.37
CA GLU A 59 2.46 3.04 11.76
C GLU A 59 1.77 3.03 13.12
N ASP A 60 0.88 2.07 13.35
CA ASP A 60 0.24 1.85 14.64
C ASP A 60 1.29 1.58 15.73
N LEU A 61 2.22 0.65 15.47
CA LEU A 61 3.33 0.36 16.38
C LEU A 61 4.23 1.58 16.63
N LEU A 62 4.51 2.37 15.60
CA LEU A 62 5.32 3.59 15.68
C LEU A 62 4.66 4.61 16.62
N SER A 63 3.33 4.72 16.59
CA SER A 63 2.58 5.63 17.48
C SER A 63 2.76 5.30 18.97
N TYR A 64 3.05 4.04 19.30
CA TYR A 64 3.36 3.59 20.66
C TYR A 64 4.86 3.66 21.00
N CYS A 65 5.73 3.94 20.02
CA CYS A 65 7.17 4.08 20.23
C CYS A 65 7.52 5.52 20.62
N LYS A 66 8.40 5.67 21.60
CA LYS A 66 8.94 7.00 21.93
C LYS A 66 9.96 7.43 20.88
N ASP A 67 9.83 8.67 20.41
CA ASP A 67 10.78 9.31 19.50
C ASP A 67 12.21 9.22 20.06
N GLY A 68 13.18 9.00 19.16
CA GLY A 68 14.60 8.89 19.51
C GLY A 68 15.06 7.54 20.04
N THR A 69 14.16 6.55 20.17
CA THR A 69 14.53 5.18 20.53
C THR A 69 14.95 4.34 19.31
N ASP A 70 15.79 3.33 19.52
CA ASP A 70 16.18 2.38 18.47
C ASP A 70 14.95 1.69 17.86
N LYS A 71 13.95 1.37 18.69
CA LYS A 71 12.69 0.78 18.23
C LYS A 71 11.92 1.72 17.31
N TYR A 72 11.90 3.01 17.61
CA TYR A 72 11.27 4.02 16.74
C TYR A 72 12.02 4.11 15.40
N ALA A 73 13.34 4.22 15.43
CA ALA A 73 14.17 4.29 14.22
C ALA A 73 14.02 3.04 13.34
N GLU A 74 14.03 1.85 13.95
CA GLU A 74 13.82 0.59 13.23
C GLU A 74 12.43 0.52 12.63
N THR A 75 11.39 0.87 13.38
CA THR A 75 9.99 0.82 12.90
C THR A 75 9.78 1.80 11.75
N LYS A 76 10.29 3.03 11.87
CA LYS A 76 10.25 4.02 10.80
C LYS A 76 10.94 3.51 9.53
N ARG A 77 12.12 2.92 9.69
CA ARG A 77 12.85 2.31 8.57
C ARG A 77 12.06 1.17 7.92
N LYS A 78 11.35 0.34 8.69
CA LYS A 78 10.47 -0.70 8.14
C LYS A 78 9.33 -0.10 7.32
N ILE A 79 8.73 0.99 7.78
CA ILE A 79 7.69 1.73 7.03
C ILE A 79 8.26 2.24 5.71
N ASP A 80 9.43 2.89 5.73
CA ASP A 80 10.07 3.42 4.51
C ASP A 80 10.36 2.30 3.50
N ILE A 81 10.88 1.18 3.98
CA ILE A 81 11.17 -0.01 3.15
C ILE A 81 9.88 -0.57 2.55
N ALA A 82 8.85 -0.79 3.36
CA ALA A 82 7.56 -1.31 2.88
C ALA A 82 6.92 -0.34 1.87
N THR A 83 6.98 0.96 2.14
CA THR A 83 6.45 2.01 1.25
C THR A 83 7.17 2.04 -0.09
N SER A 84 8.50 1.84 -0.11
CA SER A 84 9.28 1.78 -1.35
C SER A 84 8.91 0.62 -2.30
N LEU A 85 8.20 -0.40 -1.78
CA LEU A 85 7.69 -1.51 -2.59
C LEU A 85 6.38 -1.18 -3.29
N LEU A 86 5.61 -0.22 -2.74
CA LEU A 86 4.35 0.19 -3.35
C LEU A 86 4.63 0.88 -4.69
N PRO A 87 3.76 0.66 -5.69
CA PRO A 87 3.73 1.53 -6.84
C PRO A 87 3.34 2.95 -6.39
N GLN A 88 3.60 3.94 -7.23
CA GLN A 88 3.15 5.31 -6.97
C GLN A 88 1.64 5.29 -6.68
N MET A 89 1.31 5.67 -5.43
CA MET A 89 -0.07 5.72 -4.96
C MET A 89 -0.75 6.95 -5.55
N THR A 90 -2.03 6.80 -5.86
CA THR A 90 -2.82 7.91 -6.41
C THR A 90 -3.03 8.97 -5.33
N SER A 91 -2.78 10.23 -5.65
CA SER A 91 -2.97 11.35 -4.71
C SER A 91 -4.42 11.86 -4.70
N GLU A 92 -4.78 12.66 -3.68
CA GLU A 92 -6.09 13.34 -3.65
C GLU A 92 -6.31 14.23 -4.88
N ASP A 93 -5.27 14.93 -5.31
CA ASP A 93 -5.32 15.85 -6.46
C ASP A 93 -5.52 15.09 -7.77
N GLU A 94 -4.83 13.96 -7.97
CA GLU A 94 -5.01 13.10 -9.14
C GLU A 94 -6.43 12.52 -9.21
N ILE A 95 -7.02 12.16 -8.06
CA ILE A 95 -8.40 11.69 -7.98
C ILE A 95 -9.36 12.81 -8.37
N LEU A 96 -9.19 14.01 -7.80
CA LEU A 96 -10.07 15.14 -8.04
C LEU A 96 -9.98 15.64 -9.50
N ASP A 97 -8.77 15.73 -10.03
CA ASP A 97 -8.53 16.11 -11.42
C ASP A 97 -9.18 15.11 -12.37
N TYR A 98 -9.02 13.80 -12.12
CA TYR A 98 -9.64 12.78 -12.94
C TYR A 98 -11.18 12.89 -12.96
N LEU A 99 -11.82 13.09 -11.80
CA LEU A 99 -13.27 13.24 -11.72
C LEU A 99 -13.77 14.50 -12.47
N THR A 100 -13.06 15.62 -12.27
CA THR A 100 -13.42 16.92 -12.86
C THR A 100 -13.20 16.94 -14.38
N SER A 101 -12.04 16.48 -14.84
CA SER A 101 -11.66 16.43 -16.25
C SER A 101 -12.55 15.50 -17.06
N ASN A 102 -13.01 14.39 -16.47
CA ASN A 102 -13.95 13.46 -17.12
C ASN A 102 -15.43 13.82 -16.90
N LYS A 103 -15.72 14.92 -16.20
CA LYS A 103 -17.09 15.36 -15.85
C LYS A 103 -17.94 14.21 -15.32
N VAL A 104 -17.35 13.43 -14.43
CA VAL A 104 -18.00 12.25 -13.86
C VAL A 104 -19.24 12.71 -13.11
N GLU A 105 -20.36 12.02 -13.33
CA GLU A 105 -21.60 12.33 -12.63
C GLU A 105 -21.40 12.31 -11.12
N LYS A 106 -22.03 13.25 -10.42
CA LYS A 106 -21.91 13.43 -8.96
C LYS A 106 -22.66 12.35 -8.17
N ASP A 107 -22.39 11.11 -8.51
CA ASP A 107 -22.87 9.91 -7.84
C ASP A 107 -21.68 9.15 -7.23
N MET A 108 -21.83 8.77 -5.95
CA MET A 108 -20.77 8.09 -5.19
C MET A 108 -20.41 6.74 -5.81
N GLY A 109 -21.41 5.97 -6.24
CA GLY A 109 -21.21 4.65 -6.82
C GLY A 109 -20.47 4.71 -8.15
N LEU A 110 -20.86 5.64 -9.01
CA LEU A 110 -20.28 5.85 -10.33
C LEU A 110 -18.86 6.40 -10.24
N CYS A 111 -18.63 7.43 -9.42
CA CYS A 111 -17.30 7.96 -9.13
C CYS A 111 -16.35 6.87 -8.63
N MET A 112 -16.77 6.08 -7.64
CA MET A 112 -15.93 5.00 -7.09
C MET A 112 -15.65 3.91 -8.13
N ARG A 113 -16.61 3.60 -9.02
CA ARG A 113 -16.43 2.61 -10.09
C ARG A 113 -15.37 3.06 -11.09
N VAL A 114 -15.45 4.29 -11.61
CA VAL A 114 -14.49 4.79 -12.61
C VAL A 114 -13.08 4.93 -12.02
N LEU A 115 -12.97 5.36 -10.75
CA LEU A 115 -11.68 5.44 -10.05
C LEU A 115 -11.05 4.06 -9.87
N LYS A 116 -11.84 3.04 -9.48
CA LYS A 116 -11.33 1.66 -9.36
C LYS A 116 -10.84 1.09 -10.68
N VAL A 117 -11.51 1.39 -11.79
CA VAL A 117 -11.07 0.95 -13.12
C VAL A 117 -9.77 1.66 -13.53
N LYS A 118 -9.68 2.96 -13.28
CA LYS A 118 -8.54 3.80 -13.66
C LYS A 118 -7.28 3.50 -12.84
N PHE A 119 -7.40 3.47 -11.52
CA PHE A 119 -6.28 3.45 -10.57
C PHE A 119 -6.06 2.07 -9.94
N LYS A 120 -7.03 1.15 -10.02
CA LYS A 120 -6.92 -0.23 -9.55
C LYS A 120 -6.34 -0.31 -8.13
N ASP A 121 -5.23 -1.04 -7.97
CA ASP A 121 -4.59 -1.30 -6.68
C ASP A 121 -3.84 -0.09 -6.10
N THR A 122 -3.58 0.96 -6.89
CA THR A 122 -2.95 2.22 -6.42
C THR A 122 -3.95 3.20 -5.82
N LEU A 123 -5.25 2.88 -5.87
CA LEU A 123 -6.30 3.66 -5.24
C LEU A 123 -6.40 3.30 -3.74
N ASP A 124 -6.28 4.30 -2.88
CA ASP A 124 -6.70 4.15 -1.49
C ASP A 124 -8.21 4.41 -1.39
N GLY A 125 -8.98 3.39 -0.99
CA GLY A 125 -10.44 3.49 -0.98
C GLY A 125 -10.98 4.49 0.04
N LYS A 126 -10.26 4.72 1.15
CA LYS A 126 -10.70 5.65 2.20
C LYS A 126 -10.49 7.09 1.74
N MET A 127 -9.30 7.40 1.24
CA MET A 127 -8.96 8.68 0.62
C MET A 127 -9.88 8.97 -0.56
N ALA A 128 -10.04 8.03 -1.49
CA ALA A 128 -10.93 8.19 -2.63
C ALA A 128 -12.37 8.50 -2.21
N SER A 129 -12.88 7.82 -1.17
CA SER A 129 -14.22 8.11 -0.65
C SER A 129 -14.35 9.52 -0.08
N GLN A 130 -13.30 10.04 0.57
CA GLN A 130 -13.28 11.40 1.08
C GLN A 130 -13.25 12.44 -0.05
N VAL A 131 -12.40 12.23 -1.07
CA VAL A 131 -12.31 13.12 -2.23
C VAL A 131 -13.60 13.11 -3.04
N VAL A 132 -14.20 11.94 -3.28
CA VAL A 132 -15.49 11.83 -3.99
C VAL A 132 -16.60 12.56 -3.24
N LYS A 133 -16.66 12.47 -1.90
CA LYS A 133 -17.62 13.27 -1.10
C LYS A 133 -17.42 14.76 -1.31
N LYS A 134 -16.17 15.25 -1.28
CA LYS A 134 -15.86 16.66 -1.55
C LYS A 134 -16.33 17.06 -2.96
N TYR A 135 -16.00 16.26 -3.98
CA TYR A 135 -16.37 16.52 -5.38
C TYR A 135 -17.90 16.57 -5.61
N ILE A 136 -18.66 15.67 -4.98
CA ILE A 136 -20.12 15.62 -5.10
C ILE A 136 -20.78 16.82 -4.41
N ASN A 137 -20.24 17.26 -3.26
CA ASN A 137 -20.77 18.37 -2.48
C ASN A 137 -20.25 19.75 -2.92
N SER A 138 -19.26 19.79 -3.81
CA SER A 138 -18.81 21.02 -4.50
C SER A 138 -19.81 21.41 -5.57
#